data_AF-A0A2Z2MM70-F1
#
_entry.id   AF-A0A2Z2MM70-F1
#
_cell.length_a   1.000
_cell.length_b   1.000
_cell.length_c   1.000
_cell.angle_alpha   90.00
_cell.angle_beta   90.00
_cell.angle_gamma   90.00
#
_symmetry.space_group_name_H-M   'P 1'
#
loop_
_entity.id
_entity.type
_entity.pdbx_description
1 polymer ?
#
loop_
_entity_poly.entity_id
_entity_poly.type
_entity_poly.pdbx_seq_one_letter_code
_entity_poly.pdbx_strand_id
1 'polypeptide(L)'
;MVEVEPVLSDKSIVFRDKSNGNIVLELSLEDLADILEFRYAMPWNKSKETMERAAIVIADVLYMVGNVEGEVDKDLLIDMVKKRKYF
;
A
#
# COMPACT_ATOMS: atom_id res chain seq x y z
N MET A 1 16.02 -3.95 -7.98
CA MET A 1 14.60 -3.71 -8.32
C MET A 1 13.90 -5.05 -8.20
N VAL A 2 13.09 -5.21 -7.15
CA VAL A 2 12.33 -6.43 -6.92
C VAL A 2 11.01 -6.27 -7.67
N GLU A 3 10.62 -7.27 -8.46
CA GLU A 3 9.33 -7.22 -9.15
C GLU A 3 8.24 -7.63 -8.15
N VAL A 4 7.50 -6.65 -7.63
CA VAL A 4 6.50 -6.85 -6.57
C VAL A 4 5.09 -6.81 -7.16
N GLU A 5 4.21 -7.70 -6.70
CA GLU A 5 2.78 -7.67 -7.04
C GLU A 5 1.89 -7.53 -5.80
N PRO A 6 0.80 -6.74 -5.88
CA PRO A 6 -0.19 -6.66 -4.82
C PRO A 6 -1.27 -7.72 -5.03
N VAL A 7 -1.55 -8.51 -4.01
CA VAL A 7 -2.57 -9.57 -4.02
C VAL A 7 -3.56 -9.34 -2.89
N LEU A 8 -4.85 -9.29 -3.21
CA LEU A 8 -5.90 -9.23 -2.19
C LEU A 8 -5.97 -10.60 -1.48
N SER A 9 -5.79 -10.60 -0.16
CA SER A 9 -5.85 -11.78 0.68
C SER A 9 -6.77 -11.53 1.87
N ASP A 10 -7.99 -12.07 1.81
CA ASP A 10 -9.04 -11.87 2.81
C ASP A 10 -9.29 -10.38 3.11
N LYS A 11 -8.81 -9.89 4.27
CA LYS A 11 -8.93 -8.50 4.72
C LYS A 11 -7.62 -7.72 4.64
N SER A 12 -6.71 -8.12 3.75
CA SER A 12 -5.42 -7.49 3.55
C SER A 12 -5.03 -7.44 2.08
N ILE A 13 -4.09 -6.56 1.77
CA ILE A 13 -3.34 -6.52 0.52
C ILE A 13 -1.92 -6.93 0.85
N VAL A 14 -1.49 -8.05 0.27
CA VAL A 14 -0.17 -8.62 0.45
C VAL A 14 0.68 -8.26 -0.77
N PHE A 15 1.83 -7.64 -0.53
CA PHE A 15 2.81 -7.32 -1.56
C PHE A 15 3.85 -8.42 -1.59
N ARG A 16 3.94 -9.15 -2.70
CA ARG A 16 4.81 -10.33 -2.85
C ARG A 16 5.88 -10.09 -3.90
N ASP A 17 7.09 -10.55 -3.62
CA ASP A 17 8.14 -10.66 -4.63
C ASP A 17 7.77 -11.78 -5.61
N LYS A 18 7.62 -11.45 -6.89
CA LYS A 18 7.23 -12.40 -7.93
C LYS A 18 8.25 -13.52 -8.14
N SER A 19 9.51 -13.28 -7.80
CA SER A 19 10.62 -14.18 -8.09
C SER A 19 10.63 -15.40 -7.18
N ASN A 20 10.25 -15.21 -5.92
CA ASN A 20 10.33 -16.23 -4.86
C ASN A 20 9.01 -16.42 -4.09
N GLY A 21 8.00 -15.57 -4.33
CA GLY A 21 6.70 -15.61 -3.66
C GLY A 21 6.70 -15.08 -2.22
N ASN A 22 7.84 -14.56 -1.73
CA ASN A 22 7.97 -14.05 -0.38
C ASN A 22 7.11 -12.80 -0.18
N ILE A 23 6.49 -12.69 0.98
CA ILE A 23 5.76 -11.49 1.39
C ILE A 23 6.77 -10.43 1.78
N VAL A 24 6.70 -9.28 1.11
CA VAL A 24 7.56 -8.12 1.39
C VAL A 24 6.84 -7.15 2.34
N LEU A 25 5.51 -7.04 2.21
CA LEU A 25 4.68 -6.19 3.04
C LEU A 25 3.25 -6.72 3.07
N GLU A 26 2.56 -6.54 4.19
CA GLU A 26 1.13 -6.76 4.32
C GLU A 26 0.43 -5.52 4.90
N LEU A 27 -0.55 -5.01 4.16
CA LEU A 27 -1.42 -3.91 4.60
C LEU A 27 -2.82 -4.46 4.82
N SER A 28 -3.35 -4.32 6.03
CA SER A 28 -4.76 -4.60 6.29
C SER A 28 -5.66 -3.57 5.57
N LEU A 29 -6.94 -3.87 5.43
CA LEU A 29 -7.92 -2.89 4.96
C LEU A 29 -8.05 -1.69 5.93
N GLU A 30 -7.75 -1.87 7.22
CA GLU A 30 -7.71 -0.79 8.21
C GLU A 30 -6.52 0.15 7.96
N ASP A 31 -5.33 -0.39 7.66
CA ASP A 31 -4.16 0.42 7.27
C ASP A 31 -4.47 1.23 6.01
N LEU A 32 -5.10 0.61 5.02
CA LEU A 32 -5.48 1.27 3.78
C LEU A 32 -6.52 2.36 4.03
N ALA A 33 -7.51 2.10 4.89
CA ALA A 33 -8.50 3.07 5.32
C ALA A 33 -7.85 4.29 5.99
N ASP A 34 -6.95 4.06 6.94
CA ASP A 34 -6.23 5.11 7.67
C ASP A 34 -5.37 5.97 6.72
N ILE A 35 -4.70 5.37 5.73
CA ILE A 35 -4.00 6.13 4.69
C ILE A 35 -4.97 7.00 3.88
N LEU A 36 -6.12 6.47 3.49
CA LEU A 36 -7.12 7.17 2.68
C LEU A 36 -7.78 8.32 3.46
N GLU A 37 -8.13 8.09 4.72
CA GLU A 37 -8.65 9.11 5.63
C GLU A 37 -7.64 10.24 5.81
N PHE A 38 -6.38 9.90 6.10
CA PHE A 38 -5.32 10.89 6.28
C PHE A 38 -5.09 11.73 5.02
N ARG A 39 -4.92 11.08 3.86
CA ARG A 39 -4.52 11.77 2.63
C ARG A 39 -5.62 12.62 2.01
N TYR A 40 -6.87 12.20 2.17
CA TYR A 40 -7.96 12.74 1.37
C TYR A 40 -9.15 13.26 2.18
N ALA A 41 -9.09 13.20 3.52
CA ALA A 41 -10.16 13.60 4.42
C ALA A 41 -11.52 13.02 3.97
N MET A 42 -11.50 11.75 3.56
CA MET A 42 -12.58 11.13 2.81
C MET A 42 -13.82 10.88 3.67
N PRO A 43 -15.00 11.39 3.27
CA PRO A 43 -16.25 10.84 3.77
C PRO A 43 -16.51 9.49 3.10
N TRP A 44 -16.80 8.47 3.91
CA TRP A 44 -16.97 7.05 3.52
C TRP A 44 -18.11 6.77 2.53
N ASN A 45 -18.89 7.78 2.12
CA ASN A 45 -20.12 7.63 1.34
C ASN A 45 -19.94 7.70 -0.19
N LYS A 46 -18.72 7.92 -0.71
CA LYS A 46 -18.45 7.99 -2.16
C LYS A 46 -17.65 6.79 -2.68
N SER A 47 -18.33 5.67 -2.90
CA SER A 47 -17.73 4.37 -3.25
C SER A 47 -16.78 4.38 -4.46
N LYS A 48 -17.14 5.03 -5.58
CA LYS A 48 -16.28 5.10 -6.77
C LYS A 48 -14.97 5.85 -6.49
N GLU A 49 -15.07 6.99 -5.85
CA GLU A 49 -13.92 7.84 -5.51
C GLU A 49 -12.99 7.13 -4.50
N THR A 50 -13.56 6.32 -3.59
CA THR A 50 -12.80 5.44 -2.70
C THR A 50 -11.97 4.42 -3.42
N MET A 51 -12.54 3.70 -4.41
CA MET A 51 -11.80 2.68 -5.15
C MET A 51 -10.66 3.28 -5.98
N GLU A 52 -10.91 4.41 -6.64
CA GLU A 52 -9.88 5.11 -7.42
C GLU A 52 -8.72 5.58 -6.52
N ARG A 53 -9.03 6.15 -5.35
CA ARG A 53 -8.02 6.60 -4.38
C ARG A 53 -7.27 5.42 -3.76
N ALA A 54 -7.94 4.30 -3.48
CA ALA A 54 -7.32 3.07 -3.00
C ALA A 54 -6.31 2.52 -4.04
N ALA A 55 -6.69 2.48 -5.32
CA ALA A 55 -5.80 2.05 -6.39
C ALA A 55 -4.54 2.92 -6.49
N ILE A 56 -4.67 4.24 -6.35
CA ILE A 56 -3.53 5.17 -6.31
C ILE A 56 -2.62 4.87 -5.12
N VAL A 57 -3.17 4.66 -3.92
CA VAL A 57 -2.39 4.30 -2.73
C VAL A 57 -1.65 2.98 -2.92
N ILE A 58 -2.30 1.95 -3.47
CA ILE A 58 -1.65 0.65 -3.74
C ILE A 58 -0.50 0.82 -4.74
N ALA A 59 -0.68 1.65 -5.78
CA ALA A 59 0.38 1.93 -6.74
C ALA A 59 1.58 2.67 -6.11
N ASP A 60 1.33 3.62 -5.21
CA ASP A 60 2.39 4.29 -4.44
C ASP A 60 3.17 3.29 -3.57
N VAL A 61 2.47 2.41 -2.86
CA VAL A 61 3.09 1.37 -2.03
C VAL A 61 3.93 0.45 -2.90
N LEU A 62 3.40 -0.01 -4.03
CA LEU A 62 4.11 -0.88 -4.96
C LEU A 62 5.40 -0.23 -5.48
N TYR A 63 5.34 1.07 -5.81
CA TYR A 63 6.52 1.83 -6.21
C TYR A 63 7.56 1.88 -5.09
N MET A 64 7.16 2.16 -3.85
CA MET A 64 8.11 2.22 -2.72
C MET A 64 8.73 0.85 -2.45
N VAL A 65 7.92 -0.20 -2.35
CA VAL A 65 8.39 -1.55 -2.01
C VAL A 65 9.28 -2.13 -3.13
N GLY A 66 9.01 -1.84 -4.40
CA GLY A 66 9.85 -2.30 -5.52
C GLY A 66 11.24 -1.65 -5.58
N ASN A 67 11.41 -0.49 -4.91
CA ASN A 67 12.67 0.25 -4.84
C ASN A 67 13.47 0.00 -3.54
N VAL A 68 12.91 -0.72 -2.57
CA VAL A 68 13.60 -1.08 -1.32
C VAL A 68 14.20 -2.48 -1.45
N GLU A 69 15.42 -2.65 -0.95
CA GLU A 69 16.04 -3.97 -0.79
C GLU A 69 15.77 -4.49 0.63
N GLY A 70 15.10 -5.63 0.75
CA GLY A 70 14.85 -6.31 2.04
C GLY A 70 13.45 -6.13 2.62
N GLU A 71 13.30 -6.43 3.91
CA GLU A 71 12.04 -6.32 4.65
C GLU A 71 11.74 -4.84 4.93
N VAL A 72 10.50 -4.43 4.65
CA VAL A 72 10.09 -3.03 4.77
C VAL A 72 9.43 -2.81 6.14
N ASP A 73 9.91 -1.80 6.87
CA ASP A 73 9.21 -1.33 8.07
C ASP A 73 7.85 -0.76 7.68
N LYS A 74 6.79 -1.47 8.08
CA LYS A 74 5.40 -1.16 7.75
C LYS A 74 4.99 0.22 8.26
N ASP A 75 5.33 0.57 9.49
CA ASP A 75 4.89 1.83 10.10
C ASP A 75 5.56 3.02 9.42
N LEU A 76 6.86 2.90 9.14
CA LEU A 76 7.60 3.89 8.37
C LEU A 76 7.01 4.06 6.97
N LEU A 77 6.72 2.95 6.27
CA LEU A 77 6.14 2.99 4.94
C LEU A 77 4.76 3.66 4.96
N ILE A 78 3.89 3.31 5.91
CA ILE A 78 2.56 3.94 6.03
C ILE A 78 2.71 5.46 6.22
N ASP A 79 3.63 5.91 7.08
CA ASP A 79 3.88 7.35 7.28
C ASP A 79 4.39 8.04 6.00
N MET A 80 5.29 7.39 5.27
CA MET A 80 5.83 7.91 4.01
C MET A 80 4.79 7.98 2.90
N VAL A 81 3.98 6.93 2.77
CA VAL A 81 2.83 6.90 1.88
C VAL A 81 1.89 8.03 2.30
N LYS A 82 1.42 8.11 3.54
CA LYS A 82 0.56 9.21 4.02
C LYS A 82 1.08 10.59 3.63
N LYS A 83 2.39 10.84 3.78
CA LYS A 83 3.03 12.14 3.50
C LYS A 83 3.46 12.34 2.03
N ARG A 84 3.31 11.34 1.16
CA ARG A 84 3.84 11.32 -0.22
C ARG A 84 5.35 11.65 -0.28
N LYS A 85 6.12 11.09 0.65
CA LYS A 85 7.58 11.15 0.59
C LYS A 85 8.06 9.90 -0.15
N TYR A 86 8.61 10.09 -1.35
CA TYR A 86 9.22 9.02 -2.13
C TYR A 86 10.74 9.06 -1.91
N PHE A 87 11.36 7.88 -1.76
CA PHE A 87 12.82 7.73 -1.69
C PHE A 87 13.46 7.99 -3.06
#